data_AF-A0AAN8S3V3-F1
#
_entry.id   AF-A0AAN8S3V3-F1
#
_cell.length_a   1.000
_cell.length_b   1.000
_cell.length_c   1.000
_cell.angle_alpha   90.00
_cell.angle_beta   90.00
_cell.angle_gamma   90.00
#
_symmetry.space_group_name_H-M   'P 1'
#
loop_
_entity.id
_entity.type
_entity.pdbx_description
1 polymer ?
#
loop_
_entity_poly.entity_id
_entity_poly.type
_entity_poly.pdbx_seq_one_letter_code
_entity_poly.pdbx_strand_id
1 'polypeptide(L)'
;MSSLDLGGTYRISTRLPIGNGYILGIDQENPQGIKPIITYPASTTGDHTIWKVEVAQDTDSGYRLECGGYKVFANGGSLWGAKIEDDPIVNAAIWQIKAGGNPTLPDGKFYSVGVANETVGWWLNGLGEGSSIAIRSSAIAPGSYELLFKFIPL
;
A
#
# COMPACT_ATOMS: atom_id res chain seq x y z
N MET A 1 -18.63 4.75 -15.14
CA MET A 1 -17.59 3.86 -14.59
C MET A 1 -17.92 3.68 -13.11
N SER A 2 -18.20 2.46 -12.67
CA SER A 2 -18.51 2.19 -11.25
C SER A 2 -17.26 2.46 -10.41
N SER A 3 -17.34 3.38 -9.45
CA SER A 3 -16.31 3.57 -8.44
C SER A 3 -16.06 2.24 -7.74
N LEU A 4 -14.79 1.86 -7.64
CA LEU A 4 -14.41 0.68 -6.88
C LEU A 4 -14.64 1.00 -5.39
N ASP A 5 -15.66 0.42 -4.76
CA ASP A 5 -15.86 0.59 -3.32
C ASP A 5 -14.92 -0.37 -2.56
N LEU A 6 -13.71 0.11 -2.29
CA LEU A 6 -12.68 -0.59 -1.49
C LEU A 6 -12.64 -0.08 -0.04
N GLY A 7 -13.67 0.63 0.42
CA GLY A 7 -13.74 1.06 1.82
C GLY A 7 -13.79 -0.14 2.77
N GLY A 8 -12.93 -0.18 3.78
CA GLY A 8 -12.93 -1.27 4.76
C GLY A 8 -11.59 -1.54 5.44
N THR A 9 -11.54 -2.69 6.12
CA THR A 9 -10.37 -3.17 6.86
C THR A 9 -9.79 -4.40 6.18
N TYR A 10 -8.47 -4.42 5.99
CA TYR A 10 -7.79 -5.43 5.17
C TYR A 10 -6.44 -5.86 5.77
N ARG A 11 -5.95 -7.01 5.31
CA ARG A 11 -4.51 -7.27 5.15
C ARG A 11 -4.15 -7.07 3.69
N ILE A 12 -2.98 -6.46 3.44
CA ILE A 12 -2.49 -6.24 2.08
C ILE A 12 -1.33 -7.20 1.80
N SER A 13 -1.46 -8.08 0.82
CA SER A 13 -0.41 -9.03 0.43
C SER A 13 0.20 -8.68 -0.92
N THR A 14 1.46 -9.03 -1.12
CA THR A 14 2.17 -8.86 -2.40
C THR A 14 1.79 -9.98 -3.39
N ARG A 15 1.73 -9.69 -4.70
CA ARG A 15 1.38 -10.66 -5.76
C ARG A 15 2.59 -11.43 -6.28
N LEU A 16 2.38 -12.73 -6.55
CA LEU A 16 3.27 -13.61 -7.30
C LEU A 16 3.71 -13.08 -8.69
N PRO A 17 4.96 -13.34 -9.12
CA PRO A 17 5.95 -14.22 -8.47
C PRO A 17 6.81 -13.54 -7.40
N ILE A 18 6.60 -12.24 -7.13
CA ILE A 18 7.47 -11.42 -6.28
C ILE A 18 6.85 -11.33 -4.88
N GLY A 19 7.53 -11.90 -3.87
CA GLY A 19 7.09 -11.81 -2.47
C GLY A 19 6.00 -12.81 -2.07
N ASN A 20 6.13 -14.07 -2.50
CA ASN A 20 5.23 -15.13 -2.05
C ASN A 20 5.25 -15.22 -0.52
N GLY A 21 4.10 -15.10 0.12
CA GLY A 21 3.99 -15.21 1.57
C GLY A 21 4.41 -13.98 2.36
N TYR A 22 4.31 -12.77 1.79
CA TYR A 22 4.45 -11.53 2.56
C TYR A 22 3.18 -10.67 2.56
N ILE A 23 2.95 -10.00 3.69
CA ILE A 23 1.96 -8.94 3.90
C ILE A 23 2.67 -7.64 4.25
N LEU A 24 2.01 -6.51 4.02
CA LEU A 24 2.55 -5.20 4.38
C LEU A 24 2.15 -4.84 5.81
N GLY A 25 3.09 -4.22 6.54
CA GLY A 25 2.83 -3.69 7.87
C GLY A 25 3.73 -2.50 8.20
N ILE A 26 3.38 -1.78 9.25
CA ILE A 26 4.20 -0.71 9.80
C ILE A 26 5.29 -1.31 10.69
N ASP A 27 6.54 -0.85 10.51
CA ASP A 27 7.66 -1.30 11.33
C ASP A 27 7.43 -1.02 12.82
N GLN A 28 7.67 -2.03 13.66
CA GLN A 28 7.42 -2.00 15.10
C GLN A 28 8.66 -1.65 15.93
N GLU A 29 9.88 -1.69 15.38
CA GLU A 29 11.12 -1.60 16.19
C GLU A 29 11.33 -0.26 16.91
N ASN A 30 10.63 0.81 16.53
CA ASN A 30 10.74 2.11 17.21
C ASN A 30 9.37 2.78 17.44
N PRO A 31 8.75 2.76 18.64
CA PRO A 31 7.33 3.06 18.85
C PRO A 31 6.91 4.52 18.67
N GLN A 32 7.83 5.47 18.47
CA GLN A 32 7.53 6.89 18.30
C GLN A 32 7.94 7.41 16.92
N GLY A 33 7.12 8.29 16.34
CA GLY A 33 7.46 9.04 15.13
C GLY A 33 7.02 8.42 13.80
N ILE A 34 7.75 8.77 12.75
CA ILE A 34 7.55 8.31 11.37
C ILE A 34 8.20 6.93 11.23
N LYS A 35 7.46 5.95 10.71
CA LYS A 35 7.89 4.55 10.57
C LYS A 35 7.79 4.08 9.13
N PRO A 36 8.72 3.26 8.63
CA PRO A 36 8.61 2.69 7.29
C PRO A 36 7.50 1.64 7.22
N ILE A 37 6.87 1.52 6.05
CA ILE A 37 6.06 0.35 5.71
C ILE A 37 6.99 -0.72 5.13
N ILE A 38 6.92 -1.92 5.69
CA ILE A 38 7.77 -3.05 5.34
C ILE A 38 6.96 -4.33 5.12
N THR A 39 7.61 -5.35 4.58
CA THR A 39 7.06 -6.70 4.43
C THR A 39 7.24 -7.56 5.68
N TYR A 40 6.21 -8.33 6.01
CA TYR A 40 6.18 -9.33 7.07
C TYR A 40 5.73 -10.68 6.50
N PRO A 41 6.18 -11.82 7.06
CA PRO A 41 5.64 -13.12 6.69
C PRO A 41 4.10 -13.12 6.74
N ALA A 42 3.44 -13.83 5.82
CA ALA A 42 1.98 -13.84 5.73
C ALA A 42 1.30 -14.49 6.94
N SER A 43 2.06 -15.27 7.73
CA SER A 43 1.64 -15.80 9.03
C SER A 43 1.70 -14.78 10.15
N THR A 44 2.31 -13.60 9.95
CA THR A 44 2.41 -12.55 10.96
C THR A 44 1.02 -12.03 11.30
N THR A 45 0.78 -11.92 12.60
CA THR A 45 -0.46 -11.39 13.17
C THR A 45 -0.16 -10.14 14.00
N GLY A 46 -1.18 -9.32 14.22
CA GLY A 46 -1.08 -8.09 15.00
C GLY A 46 -1.52 -6.85 14.24
N ASP A 47 -1.91 -5.84 14.99
CA ASP A 47 -2.55 -4.63 14.46
C ASP A 47 -1.64 -3.85 13.50
N HIS A 48 -0.33 -3.97 13.64
CA HIS A 48 0.66 -3.35 12.74
C HIS A 48 0.59 -3.85 11.29
N THR A 49 -0.13 -4.94 11.03
CA THR A 49 -0.38 -5.49 9.67
C THR A 49 -1.81 -5.21 9.17
N ILE A 50 -2.63 -4.53 9.98
CA ILE A 50 -4.02 -4.21 9.65
C ILE A 50 -4.08 -2.86 8.96
N TRP A 51 -4.76 -2.84 7.83
CA TRP A 51 -4.94 -1.67 6.99
C TRP A 51 -6.39 -1.21 7.02
N LYS A 52 -6.61 0.09 7.23
CA LYS A 52 -7.89 0.74 6.95
C LYS A 52 -7.77 1.51 5.64
N VAL A 53 -8.75 1.32 4.79
CA VAL A 53 -8.90 1.99 3.51
C VAL A 53 -10.18 2.80 3.58
N GLU A 54 -10.07 4.10 3.45
CA GLU A 54 -11.21 5.02 3.50
C GLU A 54 -11.31 5.79 2.19
N VAL A 55 -12.52 5.91 1.64
CA VAL A 55 -12.75 6.72 0.46
C VAL A 55 -12.51 8.19 0.81
N ALA A 56 -11.65 8.85 0.04
CA ALA A 56 -11.38 10.26 0.21
C ALA A 56 -12.51 11.09 -0.41
N GLN A 57 -13.41 11.61 0.43
CA GLN A 57 -14.61 12.36 0.01
C GLN A 57 -14.32 13.63 -0.78
N ASP A 58 -13.10 14.15 -0.67
CA ASP A 58 -12.57 15.33 -1.35
C ASP A 58 -11.99 15.02 -2.74
N THR A 59 -12.12 13.77 -3.22
CA THR A 59 -11.62 13.35 -4.53
C THR A 59 -12.60 12.42 -5.24
N ASP A 60 -12.58 12.39 -6.57
CA ASP A 60 -13.52 11.56 -7.36
C ASP A 60 -13.26 10.05 -7.23
N SER A 61 -12.06 9.63 -6.81
CA SER A 61 -11.67 8.21 -6.75
C SER A 61 -10.41 7.91 -5.91
N GLY A 62 -10.11 8.74 -4.91
CA GLY A 62 -8.95 8.57 -4.04
C GLY A 62 -9.27 7.86 -2.72
N TYR A 63 -8.23 7.38 -2.06
CA TYR A 63 -8.32 6.70 -0.77
C TYR A 63 -7.30 7.25 0.23
N ARG A 64 -7.71 7.34 1.49
CA ARG A 64 -6.83 7.50 2.64
C ARG A 64 -6.50 6.12 3.21
N LEU A 65 -5.23 5.93 3.55
CA LEU A 65 -4.73 4.64 4.02
C LEU A 65 -4.15 4.81 5.42
N GLU A 66 -4.52 3.91 6.32
CA GLU A 66 -3.93 3.77 7.65
C GLU A 66 -3.41 2.34 7.81
N CYS A 67 -2.22 2.17 8.39
CA CYS A 67 -1.65 0.87 8.75
C CYS A 67 -1.30 0.85 10.24
N GLY A 68 -1.90 -0.05 11.02
CA GLY A 68 -1.63 -0.15 12.46
C GLY A 68 -1.85 1.13 13.26
N GLY A 69 -2.80 1.97 12.85
CA GLY A 69 -3.03 3.27 13.47
C GLY A 69 -2.15 4.40 12.94
N TYR A 70 -1.35 4.20 11.89
CA TYR A 70 -0.49 5.21 11.29
C TYR A 70 -1.03 5.62 9.91
N LYS A 71 -1.27 6.92 9.70
CA LYS A 71 -1.63 7.47 8.39
C LYS A 71 -0.46 7.30 7.43
N VAL A 72 -0.74 6.77 6.24
CA VAL A 72 0.28 6.37 5.27
C VAL A 72 0.50 7.45 4.22
N PHE A 73 1.77 7.81 4.01
CA PHE A 73 2.19 8.89 3.12
C PHE A 73 3.50 8.55 2.38
N ALA A 74 3.75 9.25 1.27
CA ALA A 74 5.01 9.16 0.53
C ALA A 74 5.97 10.26 1.01
N ASN A 75 7.24 9.92 1.23
CA ASN A 75 8.30 10.90 1.47
C ASN A 75 9.66 10.35 1.03
N GLY A 76 10.46 11.19 0.35
CA GLY A 76 11.81 10.84 -0.09
C GLY A 76 11.88 9.59 -0.99
N GLY A 77 10.82 9.29 -1.75
CA GLY A 77 10.75 8.09 -2.60
C GLY A 77 10.43 6.79 -1.85
N SER A 78 9.94 6.87 -0.62
CA SER A 78 9.57 5.71 0.20
C SER A 78 8.19 5.89 0.83
N LEU A 79 7.57 4.78 1.23
CA LEU A 79 6.29 4.72 1.91
C LEU A 79 6.48 4.68 3.43
N TRP A 80 5.78 5.57 4.13
CA TRP A 80 5.89 5.76 5.56
C TRP A 80 4.51 5.80 6.22
N GLY A 81 4.47 5.58 7.54
CA GLY A 81 3.33 5.82 8.39
C GLY A 81 3.66 6.77 9.53
N ALA A 82 2.73 7.66 9.88
CA ALA A 82 2.85 8.59 11.00
C ALA A 82 1.55 8.68 11.83
N LYS A 83 1.69 8.96 13.13
CA LYS A 83 0.59 9.29 14.05
C LYS A 83 0.50 10.80 14.33
N ILE A 84 0.88 11.62 13.35
CA ILE A 84 0.91 13.08 13.49
C ILE A 84 -0.42 13.63 12.96
N GLU A 85 -1.16 14.34 13.80
CA GLU A 85 -2.48 14.86 13.43
C GLU A 85 -2.41 16.15 12.61
N ASP A 86 -1.40 17.00 12.82
CA ASP A 86 -1.30 18.33 12.21
C ASP A 86 -0.22 18.47 11.12
N ASP A 87 0.24 17.35 10.54
CA ASP A 87 1.21 17.40 9.44
C ASP A 87 0.49 17.52 8.07
N PRO A 88 0.72 18.59 7.30
CA PRO A 88 0.02 18.81 6.04
C PRO A 88 0.36 17.77 4.96
N ILE A 89 1.58 17.21 4.96
CA ILE A 89 1.97 16.15 4.01
C ILE A 89 1.21 14.86 4.34
N VAL A 90 1.16 14.51 5.63
CA VAL A 90 0.45 13.31 6.09
C VAL A 90 -1.04 13.42 5.82
N ASN A 91 -1.65 14.58 6.07
CA ASN A 91 -3.08 14.78 5.89
C ASN A 91 -3.52 14.95 4.43
N ALA A 92 -2.64 15.43 3.56
CA ALA A 92 -2.89 15.54 2.13
C ALA A 92 -2.60 14.24 1.36
N ALA A 93 -2.10 13.19 2.02
CA ALA A 93 -1.75 11.94 1.36
C ALA A 93 -2.99 11.20 0.86
N ILE A 94 -3.20 11.22 -0.46
CA ILE A 94 -4.27 10.49 -1.16
C ILE A 94 -3.68 9.48 -2.13
N TRP A 95 -4.22 8.27 -2.11
CA TRP A 95 -3.79 7.15 -2.92
C TRP A 95 -4.85 6.79 -3.97
N GLN A 96 -4.41 6.43 -5.17
CA GLN A 96 -5.24 5.78 -6.18
C GLN A 96 -5.01 4.27 -6.11
N ILE A 97 -6.11 3.53 -5.96
CA ILE A 97 -6.11 2.07 -6.04
C ILE A 97 -6.83 1.68 -7.33
N LYS A 98 -6.12 1.01 -8.24
CA LYS A 98 -6.65 0.61 -9.54
C LYS A 98 -6.63 -0.91 -9.63
N ALA A 99 -7.70 -1.50 -10.14
CA ALA A 99 -7.70 -2.93 -10.45
C ALA A 99 -6.59 -3.20 -11.48
N GLY A 100 -5.64 -4.05 -11.12
CA GLY A 100 -4.50 -4.41 -11.96
C GLY A 100 -4.47 -5.90 -12.23
N GLY A 101 -4.12 -6.26 -13.47
CA GLY A 101 -3.88 -7.64 -13.88
C GLY A 101 -4.78 -8.17 -14.99
N ASN A 102 -4.24 -9.12 -15.75
CA ASN A 102 -4.95 -9.91 -16.75
C ASN A 102 -5.97 -10.82 -16.04
N PRO A 103 -7.27 -10.82 -16.43
CA PRO A 103 -8.33 -11.63 -15.82
C PRO A 103 -8.12 -13.16 -15.89
N THR A 104 -7.06 -13.63 -16.54
CA THR A 104 -6.75 -15.06 -16.73
C THR A 104 -6.05 -15.73 -15.56
N LEU A 105 -5.70 -15.00 -14.49
CA LEU A 105 -5.16 -15.62 -13.28
C LEU A 105 -6.29 -16.07 -12.35
N PRO A 106 -6.22 -17.32 -11.83
CA PRO A 106 -7.33 -17.95 -11.11
C PRO A 106 -7.65 -17.32 -9.74
N ASP A 107 -6.77 -16.47 -9.20
CA ASP A 107 -6.77 -16.13 -7.77
C ASP A 107 -7.15 -14.67 -7.46
N GLY A 108 -8.33 -14.25 -7.94
CA GLY A 108 -8.99 -13.03 -7.47
C GLY A 108 -8.46 -11.71 -8.02
N LYS A 109 -9.04 -10.60 -7.52
CA LYS A 109 -8.71 -9.24 -7.97
C LYS A 109 -7.43 -8.75 -7.30
N PHE A 110 -6.46 -8.34 -8.10
CA PHE A 110 -5.26 -7.64 -7.63
C PHE A 110 -5.34 -6.16 -8.00
N TYR A 111 -4.56 -5.34 -7.29
CA TYR A 111 -4.64 -3.89 -7.40
C TYR A 111 -3.25 -3.25 -7.41
N SER A 112 -3.03 -2.29 -8.28
CA SER A 112 -1.90 -1.38 -8.17
C SER A 112 -2.28 -0.25 -7.20
N VAL A 113 -1.31 0.22 -6.43
CA VAL A 113 -1.47 1.38 -5.53
C VAL A 113 -0.47 2.45 -5.95
N GLY A 114 -0.94 3.67 -6.14
CA GLY A 114 -0.10 4.81 -6.52
C GLY A 114 -0.57 6.12 -5.94
N VAL A 115 0.26 7.16 -6.05
CA VAL A 115 -0.09 8.50 -5.55
C VAL A 115 -1.16 9.09 -6.47
N ALA A 116 -2.19 9.70 -5.90
CA ALA A 116 -3.29 10.24 -6.69
C ALA A 116 -2.81 11.36 -7.62
N ASN A 117 -3.29 11.32 -8.87
CA ASN A 117 -2.93 12.27 -9.95
C ASN A 117 -1.44 12.28 -10.35
N GLU A 118 -0.66 11.30 -9.91
CA GLU A 118 0.74 11.14 -10.30
C GLU A 118 0.96 9.86 -11.11
N THR A 119 2.08 9.81 -11.83
CA THR A 119 2.52 8.62 -12.56
C THR A 119 3.46 7.75 -11.70
N VAL A 120 3.29 7.71 -10.39
CA VAL A 120 4.13 6.93 -9.45
C VAL A 120 3.28 5.92 -8.68
N GLY A 121 3.90 4.76 -8.38
CA GLY A 121 3.28 3.60 -7.75
C GLY A 121 4.10 3.06 -6.59
N TRP A 122 3.55 2.08 -5.87
CA TRP A 122 4.25 1.32 -4.84
C TRP A 122 5.10 0.21 -5.47
N TRP A 123 6.35 0.11 -5.01
CA TRP A 123 7.33 -0.89 -5.43
C TRP A 123 8.01 -1.52 -4.21
N LEU A 124 8.35 -2.81 -4.26
CA LEU A 124 9.13 -3.47 -3.23
C LEU A 124 10.60 -3.15 -3.45
N ASN A 125 11.28 -2.74 -2.38
CA ASN A 125 12.71 -2.56 -2.35
C ASN A 125 13.41 -3.78 -1.74
N GLY A 126 13.17 -4.96 -2.33
CA GLY A 126 13.60 -6.26 -1.82
C GLY A 126 12.56 -7.36 -2.04
N LEU A 127 12.91 -8.61 -1.75
CA LEU A 127 12.03 -9.79 -1.94
C LEU A 127 11.74 -10.56 -0.65
N GLY A 128 12.24 -10.10 0.50
CA GLY A 128 12.17 -10.81 1.77
C GLY A 128 11.46 -10.01 2.86
N GLU A 129 11.44 -10.54 4.08
CA GLU A 129 11.00 -9.83 5.28
C GLU A 129 11.82 -8.55 5.50
N GLY A 130 11.18 -7.50 6.00
CA GLY A 130 11.82 -6.21 6.25
C GLY A 130 12.08 -5.38 4.99
N SER A 131 11.65 -5.84 3.81
CA SER A 131 11.77 -5.07 2.58
C SER A 131 10.84 -3.85 2.65
N SER A 132 11.39 -2.66 2.43
CA SER A 132 10.61 -1.43 2.41
C SER A 132 9.84 -1.25 1.10
N ILE A 133 8.82 -0.38 1.15
CA ILE A 133 8.08 0.02 -0.04
C ILE A 133 8.63 1.36 -0.58
N ALA A 134 9.10 1.34 -1.81
CA ALA A 134 9.54 2.50 -2.57
C ALA A 134 8.38 3.10 -3.38
N ILE A 135 8.47 4.40 -3.63
CA ILE A 135 7.58 5.16 -4.53
C ILE A 135 8.37 5.50 -5.78
N ARG A 136 7.97 4.94 -6.92
CA ARG A 136 8.69 5.09 -8.20
C ARG A 136 7.72 5.30 -9.34
N SER A 137 8.20 5.92 -10.43
CA SER A 137 7.41 6.08 -11.64
C SER A 137 6.89 4.73 -12.16
N SER A 138 5.61 4.71 -12.52
CA SER A 138 4.95 3.61 -13.23
C SER A 138 5.35 3.57 -14.72
N ALA A 139 6.20 4.50 -15.20
CA ALA A 139 6.78 4.44 -16.54
C ALA A 139 7.47 3.08 -16.74
N ILE A 140 6.81 2.26 -17.54
CA ILE A 140 7.05 0.83 -17.75
C ILE A 140 8.40 0.67 -18.45
N ALA A 141 9.50 0.70 -17.69
CA ALA A 141 10.75 0.16 -18.20
C ALA A 141 10.53 -1.35 -18.44
N PRO A 142 10.85 -1.90 -19.63
CA PRO A 142 10.68 -3.33 -19.92
C PRO A 142 11.30 -4.19 -18.81
N GLY A 143 10.51 -5.06 -18.18
CA GLY A 143 10.92 -5.87 -17.03
C GLY A 143 10.61 -5.28 -15.65
N SER A 144 10.03 -4.08 -15.57
CA SER A 144 9.58 -3.47 -14.32
C SER A 144 8.16 -3.93 -14.01
N TYR A 145 8.01 -4.85 -13.07
CA TYR A 145 6.70 -5.32 -12.63
C TYR A 145 6.12 -4.29 -11.65
N GLU A 146 5.17 -3.47 -12.12
CA GLU A 146 4.28 -2.73 -11.20
C GLU A 146 3.72 -3.75 -10.21
N LEU A 147 3.95 -3.52 -8.93
CA LEU A 147 3.53 -4.46 -7.91
C LEU A 147 2.03 -4.37 -7.77
N LEU A 148 1.43 -5.54 -7.90
CA LEU A 148 0.03 -5.71 -7.64
C LEU A 148 -0.11 -6.31 -6.24
N PHE A 149 -1.11 -5.81 -5.54
CA PHE A 149 -1.42 -6.16 -4.17
C PHE A 149 -2.77 -6.83 -4.12
N LYS A 150 -2.92 -7.77 -3.20
CA LYS A 150 -4.22 -8.35 -2.87
C LYS A 150 -4.69 -7.74 -1.57
N PHE A 151 -5.89 -7.18 -1.60
CA PHE A 151 -6.58 -6.68 -0.42
C PHE A 151 -7.46 -7.80 0.12
N ILE A 152 -7.08 -8.35 1.27
CA ILE A 152 -7.73 -9.47 1.93
C ILE A 152 -8.61 -8.90 3.05
N PRO A 153 -9.96 -8.90 2.92
CA PRO A 153 -10.84 -8.34 3.94
C PRO A 153 -10.67 -9.05 5.30
N LEU A 154 -10.83 -8.28 6.38
CA LEU A 154 -10.86 -8.77 7.77
C LEU A 154 -12.27 -8.72 8.35
#